data_AF-A0A1Q7AW83-F1
#
_entry.id   AF-A0A1Q7AW83-F1
#
_cell.length_a   1.000
_cell.length_b   1.000
_cell.length_c   1.000
_cell.angle_alpha   90.00
_cell.angle_beta   90.00
_cell.angle_gamma   90.00
#
_symmetry.space_group_name_H-M   'P 1'
#
loop_
_entity.id
_entity.type
_entity.pdbx_description
1 polymer ?
#
loop_
_entity_poly.entity_id
_entity_poly.type
_entity_poly.pdbx_seq_one_letter_code
_entity_poly.pdbx_strand_id
1 'polypeptide(L)'
;MTDPAFTLTPLDIRKQEFRKTLRGYETLGVEDFKIRVADVLERANRERQVLEERVNALTEQLRVFREREKAMNEALVAAQQLRQETRAAAEREGQVILREAEADAKRLLDQAKNAEGAVRARMAETERQFQQYMGGFRALLERQLAELRALDGQK
;
A
#
# COMPACT_ATOMS: atom_id res chain seq x y z
N MET A 1 13.43 47.50 18.01
CA MET A 1 13.91 48.69 18.73
C MET A 1 14.88 48.18 19.77
N THR A 2 16.16 48.19 19.44
CA THR A 2 17.24 47.85 20.36
C THR A 2 18.10 49.11 20.36
N ASP A 3 18.20 49.78 21.50
CA ASP A 3 19.20 50.83 21.71
C ASP A 3 20.56 50.31 21.18
N PRO A 4 21.43 51.15 20.57
CA PRO A 4 22.77 50.71 20.21
C PRO A 4 23.43 50.24 21.50
N ALA A 5 23.43 48.92 21.69
CA ALA A 5 23.76 48.28 22.95
C ALA A 5 25.14 48.76 23.32
N PHE A 6 25.25 49.45 24.46
CA PHE A 6 26.51 49.77 25.08
C PHE A 6 27.33 48.47 25.17
N THR A 7 28.24 48.31 24.22
CA THR A 7 28.99 47.07 24.02
C THR A 7 30.30 47.28 24.72
N LEU A 8 30.42 46.69 25.90
CA LEU A 8 31.60 46.77 26.73
C LEU A 8 32.31 45.43 26.68
N THR A 9 33.53 45.38 26.18
CA THR A 9 34.33 44.14 26.20
C THR A 9 35.12 44.05 27.51
N PRO A 10 35.54 42.83 27.92
CA PRO A 10 36.49 42.68 29.02
C PRO A 10 37.76 43.54 28.84
N LEU A 11 38.20 43.73 27.59
CA LEU A 11 39.35 44.57 27.27
C LEU A 11 39.06 46.06 27.52
N ASP A 12 37.86 46.52 27.15
CA ASP A 12 37.44 47.90 27.38
C ASP A 12 37.36 48.21 28.87
N ILE A 13 36.84 47.26 29.67
CA ILE A 13 36.82 47.39 31.14
C ILE A 13 38.24 47.51 31.69
N ARG A 14 39.17 46.65 31.26
CA ARG A 14 40.56 46.69 31.74
C ARG A 14 41.24 48.02 31.38
N LYS A 15 41.00 48.55 30.18
CA LYS A 15 41.61 49.80 29.67
C LYS A 15 40.91 51.09 30.13
N GLN A 16 39.72 51.02 30.74
CA GLN A 16 38.94 52.19 31.10
C GLN A 16 39.67 53.07 32.14
N GLU A 17 39.98 54.31 31.80
CA GLU A 17 40.56 55.25 32.77
C GLU A 17 39.48 56.16 33.39
N PHE A 18 39.64 56.49 34.67
CA PHE A 18 38.76 57.39 35.40
C PHE A 18 39.49 58.67 35.82
N ARG A 19 38.84 59.82 35.71
CA ARG A 19 39.39 61.10 36.16
C ARG A 19 39.48 61.15 37.69
N LYS A 20 40.61 61.64 38.22
CA LYS A 20 40.82 61.82 39.66
C LYS A 20 40.13 63.11 40.15
N THR A 21 39.45 63.05 41.30
CA THR A 21 38.78 64.19 41.93
C THR A 21 39.00 64.17 43.46
N LEU A 22 38.92 65.32 44.13
CA LEU A 22 39.33 65.53 45.53
C LEU A 22 38.52 64.71 46.59
N ARG A 23 37.52 63.93 46.17
CA ARG A 23 36.70 63.02 47.02
C ARG A 23 36.26 61.75 46.26
N GLY A 24 37.09 61.23 45.36
CA GLY A 24 36.79 60.03 44.57
C GLY A 24 37.00 58.71 45.33
N TYR A 25 36.57 57.60 44.72
CA TYR A 25 36.89 56.25 45.19
C TYR A 25 38.41 55.98 45.18
N GLU A 26 38.86 55.05 46.00
CA GLU A 26 40.26 54.62 46.05
C GLU A 26 40.69 53.99 44.71
N THR A 27 41.73 54.53 44.09
CA THR A 27 42.21 54.11 42.76
C THR A 27 42.58 52.63 42.69
N LEU A 28 43.26 52.07 43.70
CA LEU A 28 43.65 50.66 43.71
C LEU A 28 42.41 49.75 43.80
N GLY A 29 41.47 50.07 44.68
CA GLY A 29 40.22 49.33 44.82
C GLY A 29 39.38 49.35 43.53
N VAL A 30 39.37 50.48 42.81
CA VAL A 30 38.69 50.60 41.51
C VAL A 30 39.38 49.75 40.43
N GLU A 31 40.71 49.74 40.35
CA GLU A 31 41.42 48.89 39.39
C GLU A 31 41.22 47.39 39.67
N ASP A 32 41.32 46.96 40.93
CA ASP A 32 41.06 45.58 41.32
C ASP A 32 39.60 45.17 41.03
N PHE A 33 38.65 46.10 41.18
CA PHE A 33 37.27 45.86 40.80
C PHE A 33 37.12 45.72 39.28
N LYS A 34 37.71 46.60 38.46
CA LYS A 34 37.68 46.49 37.00
C LYS A 34 38.22 45.16 36.51
N ILE A 35 39.36 44.70 37.04
CA ILE A 35 39.94 43.40 36.66
C ILE A 35 38.95 42.28 36.96
N ARG A 36 38.38 42.24 38.16
CA ARG A 36 37.39 41.22 38.55
C ARG A 36 36.14 41.25 37.67
N VAL A 37 35.62 42.44 37.35
CA VAL A 37 34.45 42.57 36.46
C VAL A 37 34.79 42.11 35.05
N ALA A 38 35.97 42.47 34.52
CA ALA A 38 36.42 42.00 33.22
C ALA A 38 36.52 40.47 33.18
N ASP A 39 37.06 39.83 34.22
CA ASP A 39 37.19 38.37 34.29
C ASP A 39 35.84 37.65 34.40
N VAL A 40 34.88 38.24 35.13
CA VAL A 40 33.50 37.70 35.19
C VAL A 40 32.81 37.85 33.84
N LEU A 41 32.94 39.00 33.18
CA LEU A 41 32.35 39.22 31.86
C LEU A 41 32.97 38.30 30.81
N GLU A 42 34.29 38.07 30.88
CA GLU A 42 34.97 37.15 29.97
C GLU A 42 34.46 35.71 30.15
N ARG A 43 34.28 35.25 31.39
CA ARG A 43 33.67 33.95 31.69
C ARG A 43 32.23 33.86 31.17
N ALA A 44 31.41 34.87 31.44
CA ALA A 44 30.03 34.91 30.97
C ALA A 44 29.94 34.89 29.44
N ASN A 45 30.83 35.59 28.73
CA ASN A 45 30.88 35.56 27.26
C ASN A 45 31.27 34.19 26.72
N ARG A 46 32.24 33.49 27.36
CA ARG A 46 32.60 32.12 26.97
C ARG A 46 31.44 31.15 27.19
N GLU A 47 30.79 31.22 28.35
CA GLU A 47 29.61 30.40 28.65
C GLU A 47 28.48 30.66 27.66
N ARG A 48 28.23 31.93 27.33
CA ARG A 48 27.23 32.32 26.31
C ARG A 48 27.55 31.70 24.96
N GLN A 49 28.81 31.79 24.51
CA GLN A 49 29.23 31.21 23.23
C GLN A 49 29.02 29.69 23.21
N VAL A 50 29.40 28.98 24.27
CA VAL A 50 29.18 27.52 24.38
C VAL A 50 27.69 27.18 24.35
N LEU A 51 26.85 27.96 25.03
CA LEU A 51 25.40 27.77 25.02
C LEU A 51 24.80 28.06 23.64
N GLU A 52 25.23 29.12 22.96
CA GLU A 52 24.82 29.46 21.59
C GLU A 52 25.16 28.34 20.61
N GLU A 53 26.38 27.80 20.67
CA GLU A 53 26.81 26.66 19.86
C GLU A 53 25.94 25.42 20.12
N ARG A 54 25.62 25.14 21.40
CA ARG A 54 24.77 24.00 21.78
C ARG A 54 23.33 24.17 21.32
N VAL A 55 22.78 25.39 21.42
CA VAL A 55 21.43 25.71 20.93
C VAL A 55 21.37 25.52 19.41
N ASN A 56 22.38 25.98 18.67
CA ASN A 56 22.44 25.80 17.22
C ASN A 56 22.50 24.31 16.85
N ALA A 57 23.34 23.52 17.53
CA ALA A 57 23.44 22.08 17.29
C ALA A 57 22.11 21.34 17.58
N LEU A 58 21.45 21.66 18.69
CA LEU A 58 20.15 21.06 19.05
C LEU A 58 19.03 21.48 18.08
N THR A 59 19.06 22.73 17.61
CA THR A 59 18.09 23.23 16.65
C THR A 59 18.20 22.49 15.31
N GLU A 60 19.43 22.25 14.86
CA GLU A 60 19.67 21.50 13.63
C GLU A 60 19.25 20.02 13.77
N GLN A 61 19.56 19.38 14.90
CA GLN A 61 19.06 18.02 15.17
C GLN A 61 17.53 17.97 15.17
N LEU A 62 16.88 18.94 15.80
CA LEU A 62 15.41 19.01 15.83
C LEU A 62 14.82 19.19 14.41
N ARG A 63 15.48 20.00 13.56
CA ARG A 63 15.08 20.16 12.15
C ARG A 63 15.12 18.81 11.43
N VAL A 64 16.23 18.07 11.54
CA VAL A 64 16.38 16.74 10.93
C VAL A 64 15.33 15.75 11.46
N PHE A 65 15.06 15.76 12.77
CA PHE A 65 14.01 14.90 13.35
C PHE A 65 12.63 15.21 12.79
N ARG A 66 12.26 16.49 12.67
CA ARG A 66 10.97 16.90 12.08
C ARG A 66 10.85 16.49 10.61
N GLU A 67 11.94 16.60 9.84
CA GLU A 67 11.95 16.16 8.45
C GLU A 67 11.76 14.64 8.33
N ARG A 68 12.42 13.87 9.19
CA ARG A 68 12.24 12.41 9.25
C ARG A 68 10.83 12.03 9.66
N GLU A 69 10.26 12.70 10.67
CA GLU A 69 8.88 12.48 11.10
C GLU A 69 7.89 12.76 9.96
N LYS A 70 8.08 13.85 9.23
CA LYS A 70 7.27 14.18 8.05
C LYS A 70 7.35 13.09 6.98
N ALA A 71 8.57 12.67 6.62
CA ALA A 71 8.77 11.61 5.63
C ALA A 71 8.15 10.27 6.08
N MET A 72 8.23 9.95 7.37
CA MET A 72 7.62 8.74 7.93
C MET A 72 6.09 8.80 7.88
N ASN A 73 5.49 9.96 8.17
CA ASN A 73 4.04 10.16 8.05
C ASN A 73 3.58 10.06 6.58
N GLU A 74 4.31 10.65 5.64
CA GLU A 74 4.04 10.52 4.21
C GLU A 74 4.13 9.07 3.74
N ALA A 75 5.16 8.34 4.16
CA ALA A 75 5.32 6.91 3.87
C ALA A 75 4.17 6.07 4.46
N LEU A 76 3.70 6.40 5.67
CA LEU A 76 2.58 5.70 6.30
C LEU A 76 1.28 5.90 5.52
N VAL A 77 1.01 7.13 5.07
CA VAL A 77 -0.16 7.44 4.24
C VAL A 77 -0.07 6.73 2.89
N ALA A 78 1.08 6.76 2.24
CA ALA A 78 1.31 6.04 0.98
C ALA A 78 1.09 4.52 1.13
N ALA A 79 1.60 3.93 2.22
CA ALA A 79 1.38 2.51 2.51
C ALA A 79 -0.11 2.19 2.77
N GLN A 80 -0.85 3.09 3.43
CA GLN A 80 -2.30 2.94 3.63
C GLN A 80 -3.06 2.98 2.29
N GLN A 81 -2.74 3.94 1.43
CA GLN A 81 -3.34 4.07 0.09
C GLN A 81 -3.04 2.83 -0.76
N LEU A 82 -1.78 2.39 -0.83
CA LEU A 82 -1.38 1.19 -1.57
C LEU A 82 -2.12 -0.06 -1.08
N ARG A 83 -2.31 -0.21 0.24
CA ARG A 83 -3.10 -1.33 0.78
C ARG A 83 -4.56 -1.28 0.34
N GLN A 84 -5.18 -0.09 0.33
CA GLN A 84 -6.57 0.07 -0.12
C GLN A 84 -6.70 -0.22 -1.62
N GLU A 85 -5.79 0.31 -2.44
CA GLU A 85 -5.76 0.08 -3.88
C GLU A 85 -5.55 -1.39 -4.22
N THR A 86 -4.59 -2.05 -3.57
CA THR A 86 -4.33 -3.48 -3.72
C THR A 86 -5.56 -4.31 -3.37
N ARG A 87 -6.24 -3.98 -2.26
CA ARG A 87 -7.46 -4.68 -1.86
C ARG A 87 -8.58 -4.48 -2.89
N ALA A 88 -8.81 -3.25 -3.33
CA ALA A 88 -9.84 -2.96 -4.33
C ALA A 88 -9.53 -3.57 -5.71
N ALA A 89 -8.26 -3.72 -6.07
CA ALA A 89 -7.85 -4.44 -7.27
C ALA A 89 -8.12 -5.95 -7.14
N ALA A 90 -7.71 -6.57 -6.04
CA ALA A 90 -7.94 -7.99 -5.78
C ALA A 90 -9.44 -8.35 -5.71
N GLU A 91 -10.27 -7.48 -5.10
CA GLU A 91 -11.72 -7.67 -5.06
C GLU A 91 -12.34 -7.60 -6.47
N ARG A 92 -11.90 -6.66 -7.32
CA ARG A 92 -12.35 -6.56 -8.72
C ARG A 92 -11.92 -7.76 -9.54
N GLU A 93 -10.66 -8.16 -9.43
CA GLU A 93 -10.11 -9.33 -10.13
C GLU A 93 -10.83 -10.61 -9.71
N GLY A 94 -11.07 -10.79 -8.41
CA GLY A 94 -11.85 -11.91 -7.89
C GLY A 94 -13.28 -11.96 -8.46
N GLN A 95 -13.95 -10.81 -8.61
CA GLN A 95 -15.27 -10.75 -9.24
C GLN A 95 -15.23 -11.12 -10.73
N VAL A 96 -14.17 -10.73 -11.45
CA VAL A 96 -14.00 -11.10 -12.87
C VAL A 96 -13.81 -12.61 -12.98
N ILE A 97 -12.89 -13.20 -12.19
CA ILE A 97 -12.64 -14.64 -12.18
C ILE A 97 -13.93 -15.42 -11.87
N LEU A 98 -14.71 -14.98 -10.88
CA LEU A 98 -15.98 -15.62 -10.54
C LEU A 98 -16.96 -15.60 -11.71
N ARG A 99 -17.13 -14.44 -12.37
CA ARG A 99 -18.03 -14.30 -13.52
C ARG A 99 -17.60 -15.13 -14.71
N GLU A 100 -16.30 -15.19 -14.98
CA GLU A 100 -15.75 -16.02 -16.06
C GLU A 100 -15.97 -17.51 -15.77
N ALA A 101 -15.68 -17.96 -14.54
CA ALA A 101 -15.92 -19.33 -14.12
C ALA A 101 -17.41 -19.72 -14.21
N GLU A 102 -18.33 -18.83 -13.80
CA GLU A 102 -19.77 -19.04 -13.92
C GLU A 102 -20.21 -19.14 -15.39
N ALA A 103 -19.70 -18.26 -16.26
CA ALA A 103 -20.00 -18.27 -17.69
C ALA A 103 -19.50 -19.56 -18.36
N ASP A 104 -18.29 -20.00 -18.03
CA ASP A 104 -17.70 -21.23 -18.55
C ASP A 104 -18.42 -22.48 -18.05
N ALA A 105 -18.77 -22.52 -16.75
CA ALA A 105 -19.57 -23.60 -16.18
C ALA A 105 -20.95 -23.71 -16.88
N LYS A 106 -21.60 -22.58 -17.13
CA LYS A 106 -22.86 -22.56 -17.88
C LYS A 106 -22.68 -23.08 -19.31
N ARG A 107 -21.63 -22.64 -20.00
CA ARG A 107 -21.32 -23.11 -21.36
C ARG A 107 -21.09 -24.62 -21.40
N LEU A 108 -20.33 -25.16 -20.44
CA LEU A 108 -20.10 -26.60 -20.31
C LEU A 108 -21.39 -27.38 -20.04
N LEU A 109 -22.25 -26.87 -19.17
CA LEU A 109 -23.55 -27.49 -18.87
C LEU A 109 -24.44 -27.53 -20.12
N ASP A 110 -24.50 -26.43 -20.87
CA ASP A 110 -25.30 -26.35 -22.08
C ASP A 110 -24.76 -27.29 -23.17
N GLN A 111 -23.43 -27.39 -23.32
CA GLN A 111 -22.79 -28.36 -24.21
C GLN A 111 -23.12 -29.81 -23.81
N ALA A 112 -23.05 -30.14 -22.52
CA ALA A 112 -23.37 -31.47 -22.01
C ALA A 112 -24.85 -31.83 -22.26
N LYS A 113 -25.78 -30.91 -22.01
CA LYS A 113 -27.22 -31.11 -22.29
C LYS A 113 -27.49 -31.34 -23.77
N ASN A 114 -26.84 -30.56 -24.64
CA ASN A 114 -26.97 -30.73 -26.09
C ASN A 114 -26.43 -32.08 -26.56
N ALA A 115 -25.28 -32.52 -26.02
CA ALA A 115 -24.71 -33.82 -26.31
C ALA A 115 -25.62 -34.96 -25.81
N GLU A 116 -26.16 -34.85 -24.60
CA GLU A 116 -27.13 -35.81 -24.05
C GLU A 116 -28.37 -35.91 -24.94
N GLY A 117 -28.94 -34.78 -25.34
CA GLY A 117 -30.09 -34.72 -26.24
C GLY A 117 -29.82 -35.38 -27.59
N ALA A 118 -28.64 -35.15 -28.17
CA ALA A 118 -28.24 -35.78 -29.41
C ALA A 118 -28.09 -37.31 -29.28
N VAL A 119 -27.52 -37.79 -28.17
CA VAL A 119 -27.41 -39.23 -27.88
C VAL A 119 -28.80 -39.84 -27.70
N ARG A 120 -29.70 -39.22 -26.93
CA ARG A 120 -31.08 -39.69 -26.75
C ARG A 120 -31.84 -39.76 -28.08
N ALA A 121 -31.70 -38.75 -28.94
CA ALA A 121 -32.31 -38.75 -30.26
C ALA A 121 -31.80 -39.90 -31.13
N ARG A 122 -30.48 -40.16 -31.14
CA ARG A 122 -29.88 -41.30 -31.84
C ARG A 122 -30.38 -42.64 -31.32
N MET A 123 -30.47 -42.82 -29.99
CA MET A 123 -31.01 -44.05 -29.39
C MET A 123 -32.46 -44.29 -29.81
N ALA A 124 -33.31 -43.26 -29.77
CA ALA A 124 -34.71 -43.37 -30.18
C ALA A 124 -34.86 -43.70 -31.67
N GLU A 125 -33.96 -43.21 -32.52
CA GLU A 125 -33.94 -43.54 -33.95
C GLU A 125 -33.49 -44.99 -34.18
N THR A 126 -32.44 -45.45 -33.51
CA THR A 126 -31.99 -46.84 -33.58
C THR A 126 -33.06 -47.82 -33.11
N GLU A 127 -33.77 -47.51 -32.02
CA GLU A 127 -34.90 -48.33 -31.56
C GLU A 127 -36.01 -48.40 -32.61
N ARG A 128 -36.37 -47.27 -33.24
CA ARG A 128 -37.35 -47.25 -34.33
C ARG A 128 -36.92 -48.11 -35.52
N GLN A 129 -35.67 -48.01 -35.93
CA GLN A 129 -35.12 -48.82 -37.02
C GLN A 129 -35.15 -50.32 -36.68
N PHE A 130 -34.81 -50.68 -35.44
CA PHE A 130 -34.89 -52.05 -34.96
C PHE A 130 -36.31 -52.60 -34.98
N GLN A 131 -37.29 -51.84 -34.50
CA GLN A 131 -38.71 -52.24 -34.53
C GLN A 131 -39.22 -52.41 -35.97
N GLN A 132 -38.85 -51.51 -36.88
CA GLN A 132 -39.19 -51.62 -38.30
C GLN A 132 -38.57 -52.85 -38.94
N TYR A 133 -37.30 -53.13 -38.65
CA TYR A 133 -36.61 -54.34 -39.13
C TYR A 133 -37.31 -55.61 -38.65
N MET A 134 -37.59 -55.70 -37.34
CA MET A 134 -38.27 -56.86 -36.75
C MET A 134 -39.68 -57.05 -37.32
N GLY A 135 -40.44 -55.97 -37.50
CA GLY A 135 -41.75 -56.01 -38.14
C GLY A 135 -41.69 -56.50 -39.59
N GLY A 136 -40.74 -55.98 -40.38
CA GLY A 136 -40.53 -56.41 -41.76
C GLY A 136 -40.07 -57.86 -41.87
N PHE A 137 -39.16 -58.30 -40.99
CA PHE A 137 -38.69 -59.68 -40.94
C PHE A 137 -39.81 -60.66 -40.59
N ARG A 138 -40.65 -60.31 -39.60
CA ARG A 138 -41.84 -61.10 -39.25
C ARG A 138 -42.80 -61.23 -40.43
N ALA A 139 -43.11 -60.13 -41.12
CA ALA A 139 -44.00 -60.15 -42.28
C ALA A 139 -43.43 -61.04 -43.42
N LEU A 140 -42.11 -61.00 -43.64
CA LEU A 140 -41.45 -61.89 -44.60
C LEU A 140 -41.60 -63.37 -44.21
N LEU A 141 -41.35 -63.71 -42.95
CA LEU A 141 -41.50 -65.09 -42.46
C LEU A 141 -42.94 -65.58 -42.56
N GLU A 142 -43.92 -64.74 -42.19
CA GLU A 142 -45.35 -65.07 -42.32
C GLU A 142 -45.74 -65.33 -43.78
N ARG A 143 -45.25 -64.51 -44.71
CA ARG A 143 -45.44 -64.73 -46.15
C ARG A 143 -44.84 -66.05 -46.63
N GLN A 144 -43.59 -66.33 -46.29
CA GLN A 144 -42.90 -67.57 -46.69
C GLN A 144 -43.62 -68.82 -46.13
N LEU A 145 -44.12 -68.73 -44.89
CA LEU A 145 -44.87 -69.81 -44.27
C LEU A 145 -46.25 -70.02 -44.93
N ALA A 146 -46.90 -68.94 -45.37
CA ALA A 146 -48.15 -69.02 -46.15
C ALA A 146 -47.93 -69.66 -47.53
N GLU A 147 -46.83 -69.32 -48.22
CA GLU A 147 -46.43 -69.93 -49.49
C GLU A 147 -46.22 -71.45 -49.34
N LEU A 148 -45.52 -71.89 -48.28
CA LEU A 148 -45.33 -73.33 -47.98
C LEU A 148 -46.65 -74.05 -47.71
N ARG A 149 -47.56 -73.47 -46.92
CA ARG A 149 -48.88 -74.06 -46.65
C ARG A 149 -49.73 -74.20 -47.91
N ALA A 150 -49.65 -73.23 -48.82
CA ALA A 150 -50.35 -73.31 -50.10
C ALA A 150 -49.81 -74.45 -50.99
N LEU A 151 -48.51 -74.74 -50.94
CA LEU A 151 -47.89 -75.86 -51.63
C LEU A 151 -48.26 -77.22 -51.02
N ASP A 152 -48.36 -77.31 -49.69
CA ASP A 152 -48.75 -78.55 -49.01
C ASP A 152 -50.23 -78.90 -49.20
N GLY A 153 -51.12 -77.91 -49.38
CA GLY A 153 -52.54 -78.10 -49.66
C GLY A 153 -52.89 -78.49 -51.11
N GLN A 154 -51.90 -78.61 -51.99
CA GLN A 154 -52.07 -79.06 -53.38
C GLN A 154 -51.77 -80.56 -53.60
N LYS A 155 -51.58 -81.33 -52.53
CA LYS A 155 -51.57 -82.81 -52.54
C LYS A 155 -52.89 -83.37 -52.03
#